data_AF-A0A496ZZJ2-F1
#
_entry.id   AF-A0A496ZZJ2-F1
#
_cell.length_a   1.000
_cell.length_b   1.000
_cell.length_c   1.000
_cell.angle_alpha   90.00
_cell.angle_beta   90.00
_cell.angle_gamma   90.00
#
_symmetry.space_group_name_H-M   'P 1'
#
loop_
_entity.id
_entity.type
_entity.pdbx_description
1 polymer ?
#
loop_
_entity_poly.entity_id
_entity_poly.type
_entity_poly.pdbx_seq_one_letter_code
_entity_poly.pdbx_strand_id
1 'polypeptide(L)' 'EMLPWIRGWGADVEVLEPEDLRERMMGEARRLAEIYGWQVSRGGATDGDTLDQTFATYFGG' A
#
# COMPACT_ATOMS: atom_id res chain seq x y z
N GLU A 1 -3.70 -0.79 -27.92
CA GLU A 1 -4.24 -1.09 -26.59
C GLU A 1 -3.14 -1.61 -25.68
N MET A 2 -2.55 -0.77 -24.83
CA MET A 2 -1.45 -1.15 -23.91
C MET A 2 -1.93 -1.56 -22.50
N LEU A 3 -3.19 -1.32 -22.18
CA LEU A 3 -3.82 -1.62 -20.89
C LEU A 3 -3.70 -3.09 -20.45
N PRO A 4 -3.85 -4.10 -21.34
CA PRO A 4 -3.70 -5.50 -20.93
C PRO A 4 -2.28 -5.85 -20.51
N TRP A 5 -1.27 -5.17 -21.08
CA TRP A 5 0.15 -5.44 -20.80
C TRP A 5 0.56 -4.84 -19.46
N ILE A 6 0.08 -3.63 -19.16
CA ILE A 6 0.34 -2.95 -17.87
C ILE A 6 -0.30 -3.74 -16.71
N ARG A 7 -1.52 -4.28 -16.89
CA ARG A 7 -2.14 -5.18 -15.91
C ARG A 7 -1.38 -6.50 -15.72
N GLY A 8 -0.63 -6.93 -16.74
CA GLY A 8 0.22 -8.13 -16.67
C GLY A 8 1.46 -7.96 -15.81
N TRP A 9 1.91 -6.73 -15.56
CA TRP A 9 3.08 -6.44 -14.72
C TRP A 9 2.75 -6.36 -13.22
N GLY A 10 1.48 -6.28 -12.85
CA GLY A 10 1.08 -6.32 -11.45
C GLY A 10 1.77 -5.25 -10.59
N ALA A 11 2.35 -5.66 -9.46
CA ALA A 11 3.06 -4.79 -8.53
C ALA A 11 4.51 -4.48 -8.95
N ASP A 12 5.02 -5.08 -10.04
CA ASP A 12 6.42 -4.95 -10.45
C ASP A 12 6.72 -3.63 -11.19
N VAL A 13 5.69 -2.89 -11.60
CA VAL A 13 5.83 -1.64 -12.38
C VAL A 13 4.90 -0.54 -11.85
N GLU A 14 5.45 0.67 -11.63
CA GLU A 14 4.68 1.88 -11.30
C GLU A 14 4.41 2.69 -12.57
N VAL A 15 3.16 3.12 -12.75
CA VAL A 15 2.78 4.07 -13.81
C VAL A 15 3.10 5.49 -13.33
N LEU A 16 4.07 6.13 -13.98
CA LEU A 16 4.44 7.52 -13.68
C LEU A 16 3.49 8.51 -14.36
N GLU A 17 3.12 8.25 -15.62
CA GLU A 17 2.26 9.10 -16.44
C GLU A 17 1.46 8.27 -17.46
N PRO A 18 0.32 8.78 -17.96
CA PRO A 18 -0.36 10.01 -17.55
C PRO A 18 -1.05 9.88 -16.17
N GLU A 19 -1.29 11.01 -15.50
CA GLU A 19 -1.78 11.06 -14.10
C GLU A 19 -3.11 10.32 -13.90
N ASP A 20 -4.01 10.42 -14.87
CA ASP A 20 -5.30 9.71 -14.89
C ASP A 20 -5.14 8.18 -14.88
N LEU A 21 -4.15 7.67 -15.62
CA LEU A 21 -3.83 6.25 -15.64
C LEU A 21 -3.24 5.80 -14.30
N ARG A 22 -2.39 6.64 -13.71
CA ARG A 22 -1.80 6.40 -12.39
C ARG A 22 -2.88 6.34 -11.30
N GLU A 23 -3.79 7.29 -11.27
CA GLU A 23 -4.91 7.30 -10.31
C GLU A 23 -5.80 6.06 -10.44
N ARG A 24 -6.09 5.65 -11.68
CA ARG A 24 -6.87 4.42 -11.93
C ARG A 24 -6.15 3.17 -11.44
N MET A 25 -4.85 3.05 -11.66
CA MET A 25 -4.06 1.91 -11.17
C MET A 25 -3.96 1.90 -9.64
N MET A 26 -3.75 3.05 -9.00
CA MET A 26 -3.78 3.16 -7.54
C MET A 26 -5.14 2.77 -6.95
N GLY A 27 -6.24 3.16 -7.60
CA GLY A 27 -7.59 2.77 -7.21
C GLY A 27 -7.82 1.26 -7.28
N GLU A 28 -7.35 0.61 -8.35
CA GLU A 28 -7.43 -0.85 -8.49
C GLU A 28 -6.60 -1.57 -7.40
N ALA A 29 -5.37 -1.10 -7.12
CA ALA A 29 -4.53 -1.66 -6.07
C ALA A 29 -5.16 -1.50 -4.67
N ARG A 30 -5.75 -0.33 -4.38
CA ARG A 30 -6.45 -0.08 -3.11
C ARG A 30 -7.67 -0.98 -2.94
N ARG A 31 -8.47 -1.15 -3.99
CA ARG A 31 -9.64 -2.02 -3.96
C ARG A 31 -9.26 -3.49 -3.76
N LEU A 32 -8.16 -3.92 -4.36
CA LEU A 32 -7.60 -5.26 -4.12
C LEU A 32 -7.14 -5.42 -2.68
N ALA A 33 -6.42 -4.43 -2.13
CA ALA A 33 -6.02 -4.44 -0.73
C ALA A 33 -7.22 -4.58 0.21
N GLU A 34 -8.31 -3.84 -0.03
CA GLU A 34 -9.55 -3.93 0.74
C GLU A 34 -10.19 -5.33 0.68
N ILE A 35 -10.21 -5.97 -0.49
CA ILE A 35 -10.74 -7.34 -0.66
C ILE A 35 -9.95 -8.36 0.15
N TYR A 36 -8.62 -8.20 0.22
CA TYR A 36 -7.75 -9.08 1.01
C TYR A 36 -7.66 -8.67 2.49
N GLY A 37 -8.47 -7.72 2.96
CA GLY A 37 -8.44 -7.23 4.34
C GLY A 37 -7.17 -6.46 4.70
N TRP A 38 -6.38 -6.05 3.69
CA TRP A 38 -5.17 -5.28 3.88
C TRP A 38 -5.53 -3.81 4.12
N GLN A 39 -5.60 -3.42 5.40
CA GLN A 39 -5.73 -2.02 5.77
C GLN A 39 -4.37 -1.33 5.62
N VAL A 40 -4.17 -0.60 4.53
CA VAL A 40 -3.05 0.34 4.44
C VAL A 40 -3.39 1.52 5.35
N SER A 41 -3.12 1.39 6.64
CA SER A 41 -2.95 2.54 7.50
C SER A 41 -1.78 3.33 6.93
N ARG A 42 -2.07 4.41 6.19
CA ARG A 42 -1.09 5.46 5.95
C ARG A 42 -0.66 5.87 7.34
N GLY A 43 0.54 5.44 7.75
CA GLY A 43 1.03 5.55 9.12
C GLY A 43 0.73 6.94 9.65
N GLY A 44 -0.39 7.05 10.36
CA GLY A 44 -0.71 8.20 11.15
C GLY A 44 0.24 8.05 12.30
N ALA A 45 1.35 8.78 12.27
CA ALA A 45 2.13 9.07 13.45
C ALA A 45 1.23 9.91 14.37
N THR A 46 0.25 9.26 14.98
CA THR A 46 -0.44 9.72 16.16
C THR A 46 0.02 8.79 17.25
N ASP A 47 0.63 9.39 18.26
CA ASP A 47 1.05 8.78 19.52
C ASP A 47 2.47 8.22 19.54
N GLY A 48 3.38 9.05 20.05
CA GLY A 48 4.79 8.74 20.28
C GLY A 48 5.02 7.77 21.44
N ASP A 49 4.18 6.74 21.59
CA ASP A 49 4.22 5.83 22.74
C ASP A 49 4.21 4.34 22.36
N THR A 50 4.16 3.98 21.07
CA THR A 50 4.00 2.57 20.67
C THR A 50 5.26 1.88 20.15
N LEU A 51 6.33 2.58 19.78
CA LEU A 51 7.55 1.88 19.33
C LEU A 51 8.34 1.27 20.49
N ASP A 52 8.55 2.03 21.57
CA ASP A 52 9.23 1.52 22.77
C ASP A 52 8.42 0.41 23.46
N GLN A 53 7.09 0.55 23.52
CA GLN A 53 6.20 -0.46 24.11
C GLN A 53 6.17 -1.75 23.27
N THR A 54 6.19 -1.65 21.94
CA THR A 54 6.21 -2.81 21.03
C THR A 54 7.54 -3.56 21.13
N PHE A 55 8.66 -2.82 21.16
CA PHE A 55 9.98 -3.44 21.32
C PHE A 55 10.14 -4.12 22.68
N ALA A 56 9.70 -3.47 23.76
CA ALA A 56 9.75 -4.06 25.10
C ALA A 56 8.89 -5.34 25.18
N THR A 57 7.69 -5.34 24.60
CA THR A 57 6.80 -6.51 24.62
C THR A 57 7.37 -7.71 23.86
N TYR A 58 8.16 -7.46 22.80
CA TYR A 58 8.72 -8.53 21.97
C TYR A 58 10.14 -8.94 22.35
N PHE A 59 10.96 -8.04 22.90
CA PHE A 59 12.40 -8.26 23.13
C PHE A 59 12.85 -8.01 24.58
N GLY A 60 12.00 -7.46 25.44
CA GLY A 60 12.31 -7.20 26.84
C GLY A 60 11.71 -8.26 27.75
N GLY A 61 12.55 -9.21 28.19
CA GLY A 61 12.24 -10.11 29.31
C GLY A 61 12.26 -9.42 30.67
#